data_AF-A0A850HWC3-F1
#
_entry.id   AF-A0A850HWC3-F1
#
_cell.length_a   1.000
_cell.length_b   1.000
_cell.length_c   1.000
_cell.angle_alpha   90.00
_cell.angle_beta   90.00
_cell.angle_gamma   90.00
#
_symmetry.space_group_name_H-M   'P 1'
#
loop_
_entity.id
_entity.type
_entity.pdbx_description
1 polymer ?
#
loop_
_entity_poly.entity_id
_entity_poly.type
_entity_poly.pdbx_seq_one_letter_code
_entity_poly.pdbx_strand_id
1 'polypeptide(L)' 'MKSMELALQPLRRRLARLVADCLALIESVCHPYRPELYYMRGPGPKCRARQATLRD' A
#
# COMPACT_ATOMS: atom_id res chain seq x y z
N MET A 1 -36.58 -22.36 9.43
CA MET A 1 -35.19 -22.37 8.91
C MET A 1 -34.67 -20.99 8.50
N LYS A 2 -35.48 -20.07 7.92
CA LYS A 2 -35.05 -18.71 7.54
C LYS A 2 -34.57 -17.80 8.69
N SER A 3 -34.99 -18.07 9.93
CA SER A 3 -34.64 -17.22 11.09
C SER A 3 -33.16 -17.32 11.49
N MET A 4 -32.52 -18.48 11.30
CA MET A 4 -31.09 -18.67 11.59
C MET A 4 -30.19 -17.96 10.56
N GLU A 5 -30.66 -17.84 9.32
CA GLU A 5 -29.90 -17.19 8.25
C GLU A 5 -29.77 -15.68 8.48
N LEU A 6 -30.79 -15.05 9.07
CA LEU A 6 -30.79 -13.63 9.45
C LEU A 6 -29.83 -13.35 10.60
N ALA A 7 -29.76 -14.25 11.58
CA ALA A 7 -28.86 -14.12 12.73
C ALA A 7 -27.37 -14.22 12.35
N LEU A 8 -27.04 -14.93 11.27
CA LEU A 8 -25.67 -15.10 10.78
C LEU A 8 -25.22 -13.99 9.81
N GLN A 9 -26.15 -13.19 9.27
CA GLN A 9 -25.83 -12.05 8.40
C GLN A 9 -24.83 -11.06 9.02
N PRO A 10 -24.97 -10.59 10.28
CA PRO A 10 -24.02 -9.64 10.86
C PRO A 10 -22.63 -10.24 11.02
N LEU A 11 -22.54 -11.53 11.34
CA LEU A 11 -21.27 -12.24 11.43
C LEU A 11 -20.59 -12.34 10.06
N ARG A 12 -21.35 -12.73 9.03
CA ARG A 12 -20.88 -12.76 7.64
C ARG A 12 -20.40 -11.40 7.16
N ARG A 13 -21.12 -10.33 7.48
CA ARG A 13 -20.70 -8.96 7.14
C ARG A 13 -19.39 -8.56 7.83
N ARG A 14 -19.20 -8.93 9.11
CA ARG A 14 -17.95 -8.69 9.83
C ARG A 14 -16.79 -9.47 9.23
N LEU A 15 -17.00 -10.74 8.90
CA LEU A 15 -15.98 -11.57 8.24
C LEU A 15 -15.63 -11.04 6.86
N ALA A 16 -16.63 -10.61 6.07
CA ALA A 16 -16.39 -10.01 4.76
C ALA A 16 -15.55 -8.71 4.85
N ARG A 17 -15.79 -7.88 5.87
CA ARG A 17 -14.96 -6.70 6.14
C ARG A 17 -13.53 -7.08 6.50
N LEU A 18 -13.34 -8.02 7.42
CA LEU A 18 -12.01 -8.50 7.80
C LEU A 18 -11.24 -9.05 6.61
N VAL A 19 -11.89 -9.83 5.75
CA VAL A 19 -11.27 -10.34 4.52
C VAL A 19 -10.88 -9.20 3.58
N ALA A 20 -11.74 -8.20 3.38
CA ALA A 20 -11.44 -7.05 2.55
C ALA A 20 -10.25 -6.23 3.10
N ASP A 21 -10.22 -5.99 4.41
CA ASP A 21 -9.12 -5.27 5.07
C ASP A 21 -7.79 -6.04 4.96
N CYS A 22 -7.82 -7.36 5.13
CA CYS A 22 -6.64 -8.22 4.93
C CYS A 22 -6.15 -8.18 3.48
N LEU A 23 -7.05 -8.22 2.50
CA LEU A 23 -6.67 -8.13 1.08
C LEU A 23 -6.04 -6.76 0.76
N ALA A 24 -6.60 -5.67 1.27
CA ALA A 24 -6.03 -4.34 1.09
C ALA A 24 -4.64 -4.22 1.76
N LEU A 25 -4.44 -4.86 2.91
CA LEU A 25 -3.14 -4.92 3.57
C LEU A 25 -2.12 -5.69 2.71
N ILE A 26 -2.50 -6.87 2.22
CA ILE A 26 -1.65 -7.69 1.33
C ILE A 26 -1.29 -6.90 0.07
N GLU A 27 -2.25 -6.21 -0.55
CA GLU A 27 -2.00 -5.37 -1.72
C GLU A 27 -1.03 -4.22 -1.42
N SER A 28 -1.14 -3.58 -0.25
CA SER A 28 -0.23 -2.51 0.15
C SER A 28 1.20 -3.00 0.41
N VAL A 29 1.35 -4.20 0.98
CA VAL A 29 2.65 -4.80 1.36
C VAL A 29 3.31 -5.49 0.16
N CYS A 30 2.52 -6.19 -0.65
CA CYS A 30 2.96 -6.81 -1.89
C CYS A 30 2.96 -5.83 -3.07
N HIS A 31 2.67 -4.55 -2.83
CA HIS A 31 2.80 -3.53 -3.87
C HIS A 31 4.22 -3.64 -4.44
N PRO A 32 4.39 -3.72 -5.77
CA PRO A 32 5.69 -3.77 -6.41
C PRO A 32 6.33 -2.38 -6.39
N TYR A 33 6.41 -1.77 -5.19
CA TYR A 33 7.25 -0.62 -4.95
C TYR A 33 8.67 -1.13 -5.15
N ARG A 34 9.17 -0.95 -6.38
CA ARG A 34 10.56 -1.16 -6.77
C ARG A 34 11.31 0.15 -6.62
N PRO A 35 11.80 0.47 -5.41
CA PRO A 35 12.63 1.66 -5.18
C PRO A 35 13.82 1.71 -6.17
N GLU A 36 14.31 0.55 -6.60
CA GLU A 36 15.37 0.36 -7.59
C GLU A 36 15.14 1.09 -8.92
N LEU A 37 13.88 1.25 -9.37
CA LEU A 37 13.56 2.03 -10.57
C LEU A 37 13.59 3.54 -10.33
N TYR A 38 13.44 3.97 -9.08
CA TYR A 38 13.35 5.37 -8.69
C TYR A 38 14.67 5.94 -8.17
N TYR A 39 15.55 5.10 -7.61
CA TYR A 39 16.87 5.51 -7.11
C TYR A 39 17.99 5.49 -8.15
N MET A 40 17.71 5.01 -9.37
CA MET A 40 18.70 4.98 -10.46
C MET A 40 18.64 6.21 -11.38
N ARG A 41 17.73 7.16 -11.16
CA ARG A 41 17.63 8.41 -11.96
C ARG A 41 18.74 9.43 -11.68
N GLY A 42 19.75 9.05 -10.89
CA GLY A 42 20.82 9.94 -10.46
C GLY A 42 20.31 11.08 -9.56
N PRO A 43 21.21 11.98 -9.12
CA PRO A 43 20.82 13.12 -8.31
C PRO A 43 19.81 13.97 -9.10
N GLY A 44 18.58 14.10 -8.57
CA GLY A 44 17.58 15.00 -9.11
C GLY A 44 18.06 16.45 -9.15
N PRO A 45 17.36 17.37 -9.83
CA PRO A 45 17.80 18.76 -10.02
C PRO A 45 18.22 19.45 -8.71
N LYS A 46 17.50 19.18 -7.62
CA LYS A 46 17.84 19.69 -6.27
C LYS A 46 19.17 19.15 -5.74
N CYS A 47 19.48 17.89 -6.02
CA CYS A 47 20.75 17.28 -5.60
C CYS A 47 21.92 17.77 -6.48
N ARG A 48 21.70 17.99 -7.78
CA ARG A 48 22.70 18.65 -8.65
C ARG A 48 23.00 20.09 -8.24
N ALA A 49 21.96 20.88 -7.92
CA ALA A 49 22.15 22.26 -7.45
C ALA A 49 22.99 22.30 -6.16
N ARG A 50 22.73 21.38 -5.22
CA ARG A 50 23.50 21.28 -3.96
C ARG A 50 24.95 20.84 -4.19
N GLN A 51 25.20 19.95 -5.15
CA GLN A 51 26.57 19.56 -5.50
C GLN A 51 27.34 20.68 -6.20
N ALA A 52 26.66 21.50 -7.01
CA ALA A 52 27.28 22.68 -7.62
C ALA A 52 27.74 23.66 -6.54
N THR A 53 26.87 24.01 -5.58
CA THR A 53 27.21 24.89 -4.46
C THR A 53 28.27 24.36 -3.49
N LEU A 54 28.55 23.05 -3.52
CA LEU A 54 29.58 22.42 -2.69
C LEU A 54 30.93 22.28 -3.42
N ARG A 55 30.97 22.53 -4.74
CA ARG A 55 32.20 22.49 -5.57
C ARG A 55 32.79 23.88 -5.81
N ASP A 56 32.06 24.94 -5.50
CA ASP A 56 32.55 26.32 -5.38
C ASP A 56 33.10 26.57 -3.97
#